data_AF-A0A5C3QEY2-F1
#
_entry.id   AF-A0A5C3QEY2-F1
#
_cell.length_a   1.000
_cell.length_b   1.000
_cell.length_c   1.000
_cell.angle_alpha   90.00
_cell.angle_beta   90.00
_cell.angle_gamma   90.00
#
_symmetry.space_group_name_H-M   'P 1'
#
loop_
_entity.id
_entity.type
_entity.pdbx_description
1 polymer ?
#
loop_
_entity_poly.entity_id
_entity_poly.type
_entity_poly.pdbx_seq_one_letter_code
_entity_poly.pdbx_strand_id
1 'polypeptide(L)'
;MAGRPTSQEPHASHESNRTLTEENTAADPAQEPLLGRRPNAHTDKTHHKPNIGRFQLLLVLLIQIAEPITAKVIFPFVNQFVRETGITGGDERKTGYYAGMIESLFFVTESATVYHWGSASDVYGRKPILLVGLMLLGPATLGFGMSRTFGMMLLFRAFQGVCNGNIGVTKSVLVESAGTSDSSAIAYLFSLMSITWATGSTLGPIIGGILARPSERWPVFDTKLWRSYPYLLPCGTAALLVLITLLIASVSLKETNPAILKKGTQLRPVDPELEPEGYGALDSAPPPPPPQAPIPTERLLTKRTVIPLINIAYLAFVQQSVAVLTPLVLSTSIEHGGLGMDPYEIGIVLGIWGLANGIIQLLVSHRCIKRIGARTAYMITFANQIGILLCFAGIAVRVRTVGRVDGVVWSLLVGYLALKTLTGIAYASIYVFVVDSATESTLGSINGLAQMVSSILRALAPAVSSSLYSVSLEKRYLGGTMVYWVLIAITISGIWASAKLPKKMYRS
;
A
#
# COMPACT_ATOMS: atom_id res chain seq x y z
N MET A 1 -15.11 5.81 71.89
CA MET A 1 -16.52 5.42 72.10
C MET A 1 -16.71 4.17 71.25
N ALA A 2 -16.75 2.94 71.77
CA ALA A 2 -17.51 2.39 72.90
C ALA A 2 -19.03 2.39 72.62
N GLY A 3 -19.72 1.24 72.57
CA GLY A 3 -19.22 -0.14 72.70
C GLY A 3 -20.22 -1.23 72.25
N ARG A 4 -19.82 -2.51 72.39
CA ARG A 4 -20.70 -3.70 72.31
C ARG A 4 -21.17 -4.10 73.72
N PRO A 5 -22.13 -5.04 73.83
CA PRO A 5 -21.77 -6.29 74.54
C PRO A 5 -22.37 -7.60 73.97
N THR A 6 -21.65 -8.73 74.23
CA THR A 6 -22.12 -10.10 74.63
C THR A 6 -23.07 -10.92 73.73
N SER A 7 -23.07 -12.27 73.67
CA SER A 7 -22.36 -13.42 74.33
C SER A 7 -22.72 -14.72 73.53
N GLN A 8 -22.20 -15.96 73.69
CA GLN A 8 -21.02 -16.67 74.28
C GLN A 8 -20.94 -18.07 73.56
N GLU A 9 -19.81 -18.78 73.36
CA GLU A 9 -18.95 -19.62 74.26
C GLU A 9 -19.54 -21.03 74.60
N PRO A 10 -18.76 -22.10 74.96
CA PRO A 10 -17.31 -22.14 75.22
C PRO A 10 -16.49 -23.41 74.79
N HIS A 11 -15.16 -23.37 75.06
CA HIS A 11 -14.21 -24.50 75.32
C HIS A 11 -13.83 -25.52 74.20
N ALA A 12 -12.66 -26.20 74.19
CA ALA A 12 -11.31 -26.04 74.81
C ALA A 12 -10.31 -27.04 74.13
N SER A 13 -9.08 -26.70 73.70
CA SER A 13 -7.76 -26.69 74.40
C SER A 13 -6.88 -27.96 74.25
N HIS A 14 -5.54 -27.79 74.17
CA HIS A 14 -4.45 -28.81 74.26
C HIS A 14 -4.35 -29.87 73.11
N GLU A 15 -3.20 -30.50 72.77
CA GLU A 15 -1.74 -30.15 72.87
C GLU A 15 -0.91 -31.07 71.91
N SER A 16 0.42 -30.95 71.88
CA SER A 16 1.36 -31.62 70.94
C SER A 16 1.78 -33.04 71.36
N ASN A 17 1.96 -33.97 70.40
CA ASN A 17 3.24 -34.71 70.21
C ASN A 17 3.34 -35.58 68.93
N ARG A 18 4.56 -36.10 68.66
CA ARG A 18 4.97 -36.91 67.49
C ARG A 18 5.64 -38.24 67.89
N THR A 19 5.36 -39.32 67.15
CA THR A 19 6.19 -40.51 66.81
C THR A 19 5.43 -41.26 65.67
N LEU A 20 5.98 -41.76 64.55
CA LEU A 20 7.07 -42.75 64.32
C LEU A 20 6.69 -44.16 64.85
N THR A 21 6.85 -45.29 64.13
CA THR A 21 7.59 -45.59 62.87
C THR A 21 7.04 -46.84 62.14
N GLU A 22 7.46 -47.06 60.86
CA GLU A 22 7.70 -48.37 60.18
C GLU A 22 6.51 -49.36 59.92
N GLU A 23 6.54 -50.35 59.00
CA GLU A 23 7.58 -50.83 58.05
C GLU A 23 7.03 -51.39 56.69
N ASN A 24 7.90 -52.04 55.90
CA ASN A 24 7.78 -52.47 54.48
C ASN A 24 6.77 -53.58 54.12
N THR A 25 6.31 -53.56 52.85
CA THR A 25 6.17 -54.75 51.98
C THR A 25 6.39 -54.36 50.50
N ALA A 26 6.96 -55.24 49.65
CA ALA A 26 7.18 -54.97 48.23
C ALA A 26 7.01 -56.22 47.33
N ALA A 27 6.35 -56.09 46.17
CA ALA A 27 6.39 -57.05 45.06
C ALA A 27 5.82 -56.48 43.73
N ASP A 28 6.38 -56.98 42.63
CA ASP A 28 5.87 -57.09 41.24
C ASP A 28 5.53 -55.81 40.39
N PRO A 29 6.18 -55.60 39.21
CA PRO A 29 5.88 -54.50 38.30
C PRO A 29 5.18 -54.94 36.99
N ALA A 30 3.86 -54.75 36.89
CA ALA A 30 3.11 -55.01 35.66
C ALA A 30 1.99 -53.99 35.35
N GLN A 31 1.98 -53.49 34.11
CA GLN A 31 0.83 -52.92 33.38
C GLN A 31 0.06 -51.73 34.00
N GLU A 32 0.48 -50.51 33.67
CA GLU A 32 -0.46 -49.38 33.44
C GLU A 32 -0.31 -48.81 32.01
N PRO A 33 -1.38 -48.31 31.35
CA PRO A 33 -1.32 -47.92 29.95
C PRO A 33 -0.71 -46.52 29.72
N LEU A 34 0.16 -46.39 28.71
CA LEU A 34 0.75 -45.11 28.29
C LEU A 34 -0.30 -44.19 27.64
N LEU A 35 -0.91 -43.28 28.42
CA LEU A 35 -1.78 -42.22 27.91
C LEU A 35 -1.29 -40.81 28.30
N GLY A 36 -0.90 -40.04 27.28
CA GLY A 36 -1.19 -38.60 27.25
C GLY A 36 -0.24 -37.64 27.95
N ARG A 37 1.05 -37.95 28.13
CA ARG A 37 2.06 -36.92 28.49
C ARG A 37 2.18 -35.89 27.37
N ARG A 38 1.38 -34.82 27.44
CA ARG A 38 1.38 -33.70 26.47
C ARG A 38 2.82 -33.20 26.28
N PRO A 39 3.34 -33.16 25.05
CA PRO A 39 4.60 -32.47 24.79
C PRO A 39 4.42 -30.99 25.15
N ASN A 40 5.28 -30.48 26.03
CA ASN A 40 5.43 -29.03 26.17
C ASN A 40 5.99 -28.51 24.85
N ALA A 41 5.12 -27.96 24.00
CA ALA A 41 5.50 -27.29 22.78
C ALA A 41 6.24 -25.98 23.12
N HIS A 42 7.51 -26.12 23.50
CA HIS A 42 8.51 -25.08 23.27
C HIS A 42 8.50 -24.80 21.76
N THR A 43 7.73 -23.79 21.38
CA THR A 43 7.66 -23.29 20.01
C THR A 43 8.98 -22.59 19.72
N ASP A 44 9.98 -23.40 19.34
CA ASP A 44 11.26 -22.92 18.89
C ASP A 44 11.03 -21.94 17.72
N LYS A 45 11.52 -20.71 17.90
CA LYS A 45 11.24 -19.57 17.02
C LYS A 45 12.18 -19.59 15.81
N THR A 46 12.29 -20.78 15.21
CA THR A 46 13.05 -21.06 13.99
C THR A 46 12.68 -20.02 12.93
N HIS A 47 13.70 -19.32 12.43
CA HIS A 47 13.49 -18.13 11.60
C HIS A 47 13.04 -18.50 10.18
N HIS A 48 11.74 -18.68 9.99
CA HIS A 48 11.13 -18.74 8.67
C HIS A 48 11.27 -17.39 7.94
N LYS A 49 12.31 -17.28 7.11
CA LYS A 49 12.32 -16.33 6.00
C LYS A 49 11.08 -16.63 5.13
N PRO A 50 10.38 -15.61 4.59
CA PRO A 50 9.21 -15.83 3.73
C PRO A 50 9.64 -16.70 2.54
N ASN A 51 8.99 -17.85 2.35
CA ASN A 51 9.41 -18.87 1.38
C ASN A 51 8.91 -18.57 -0.04
N ILE A 52 9.00 -17.30 -0.45
CA ILE A 52 8.73 -16.92 -1.84
C ILE A 52 9.91 -17.40 -2.67
N GLY A 53 9.65 -18.30 -3.62
CA GLY A 53 10.62 -18.60 -4.68
C GLY A 53 11.03 -17.29 -5.36
N ARG A 54 12.33 -16.94 -5.32
CA ARG A 54 12.84 -15.58 -5.67
C ARG A 54 12.32 -15.04 -7.00
N PHE A 55 12.08 -15.94 -7.96
CA PHE A 55 11.48 -15.65 -9.26
C PHE A 55 10.01 -15.16 -9.16
N GLN A 56 9.14 -15.82 -8.39
CA GLN A 56 7.76 -15.36 -8.13
C GLN A 56 7.76 -13.97 -7.47
N LEU A 57 8.67 -13.69 -6.53
CA LEU A 57 8.82 -12.35 -5.95
C LEU A 57 9.20 -11.31 -7.01
N LEU A 58 10.20 -11.61 -7.85
CA LEU A 58 10.63 -10.73 -8.94
C LEU A 58 9.50 -10.45 -9.93
N LEU A 59 8.70 -11.46 -10.30
CA LEU A 59 7.54 -11.31 -11.17
C LEU A 59 6.47 -10.39 -10.58
N VAL A 60 6.14 -10.56 -9.29
CA VAL A 60 5.17 -9.70 -8.59
C VAL A 60 5.64 -8.25 -8.53
N LEU A 61 6.94 -8.01 -8.30
CA LEU A 61 7.53 -6.67 -8.32
C LEU A 61 7.60 -6.07 -9.74
N LEU A 62 7.80 -6.89 -10.77
CA LEU A 62 7.77 -6.46 -12.18
C LEU A 62 6.35 -6.07 -12.62
N ILE A 63 5.34 -6.87 -12.26
CA ILE A 63 3.91 -6.52 -12.46
C ILE A 63 3.61 -5.16 -11.81
N GLN A 64 4.08 -4.98 -10.57
CA GLN A 64 3.85 -3.74 -9.82
C GLN A 64 4.66 -2.53 -10.28
N ILE A 65 5.75 -2.67 -11.05
CA ILE A 65 6.48 -1.48 -11.56
C ILE A 65 5.80 -0.87 -12.79
N ALA A 66 5.04 -1.66 -13.55
CA ALA A 66 4.33 -1.20 -14.74
C ALA A 66 3.17 -0.23 -14.40
N GLU A 67 2.45 -0.49 -13.29
CA GLU A 67 1.36 0.34 -12.75
C GLU A 67 1.78 1.83 -12.54
N PRO A 68 2.77 2.17 -11.68
CA PRO A 68 3.21 3.55 -11.48
C PRO A 68 3.88 4.17 -12.70
N ILE A 69 4.56 3.39 -13.56
CA ILE A 69 5.15 3.92 -14.80
C ILE A 69 4.03 4.43 -15.74
N THR A 70 3.03 3.60 -16.05
CA THR A 70 1.88 4.01 -16.89
C THR A 70 1.04 5.12 -16.25
N ALA A 71 0.90 5.12 -14.91
CA ALA A 71 0.23 6.18 -14.17
C ALA A 71 0.97 7.53 -14.24
N LYS A 72 2.32 7.54 -14.24
CA LYS A 72 3.15 8.76 -14.12
C LYS A 72 3.84 9.21 -15.41
N VAL A 73 3.89 8.40 -16.47
CA VAL A 73 4.54 8.77 -17.75
C VAL A 73 4.01 10.07 -18.35
N ILE A 74 2.74 10.41 -18.11
CA ILE A 74 2.11 11.62 -18.67
C ILE A 74 2.54 12.92 -17.98
N PHE A 75 3.11 12.87 -16.77
CA PHE A 75 3.29 14.04 -15.91
C PHE A 75 4.13 15.17 -16.53
N PRO A 76 5.23 14.90 -17.27
CA PRO A 76 6.02 15.96 -17.91
C PRO A 76 5.29 16.70 -19.03
N PHE A 77 4.33 16.06 -19.70
CA PHE A 77 3.76 16.55 -20.96
C PHE A 77 2.25 16.76 -20.97
N VAL A 78 1.50 16.30 -19.96
CA VAL A 78 0.02 16.38 -19.92
C VAL A 78 -0.51 17.80 -20.14
N ASN A 79 0.15 18.82 -19.58
CA ASN A 79 -0.21 20.23 -19.78
C ASN A 79 -0.05 20.67 -21.25
N GLN A 80 1.03 20.27 -21.92
CA GLN A 80 1.29 20.61 -23.32
C GLN A 80 0.33 19.84 -24.24
N PHE A 81 0.10 18.57 -23.97
CA PHE A 81 -0.84 17.72 -24.70
C PHE A 81 -2.28 18.25 -24.62
N VAL A 82 -2.71 18.71 -23.44
CA VAL A 82 -4.00 19.40 -23.26
C VAL A 82 -4.11 20.64 -24.16
N ARG A 83 -3.07 21.50 -24.21
CA ARG A 83 -3.06 22.70 -25.06
C ARG A 83 -3.15 22.35 -26.55
N GLU A 84 -2.45 21.31 -26.99
CA GLU A 84 -2.48 20.84 -28.38
C GLU A 84 -3.86 20.35 -28.84
N THR A 85 -4.75 19.92 -27.94
CA THR A 85 -6.15 19.60 -28.30
C THR A 85 -7.03 20.84 -28.57
N GLY A 86 -6.52 22.05 -28.33
CA GLY A 86 -7.26 23.31 -28.51
C GLY A 86 -8.35 23.59 -27.46
N ILE A 87 -8.61 22.67 -26.53
CA ILE A 87 -9.75 22.74 -25.57
C ILE A 87 -9.72 23.98 -24.65
N THR A 88 -8.54 24.57 -24.45
CA THR A 88 -8.38 25.81 -23.65
C THR A 88 -8.78 27.08 -24.40
N GLY A 89 -8.95 27.03 -25.73
CA GLY A 89 -9.16 28.22 -26.57
C GLY A 89 -7.97 29.20 -26.55
N GLY A 90 -6.75 28.70 -26.26
CA GLY A 90 -5.56 29.52 -26.05
C GLY A 90 -5.38 30.06 -24.63
N ASP A 91 -6.36 29.91 -23.73
CA ASP A 91 -6.24 30.35 -22.34
C ASP A 91 -5.36 29.39 -21.52
N GLU A 92 -4.09 29.74 -21.38
CA GLU A 92 -3.12 28.97 -20.61
C GLU A 92 -3.58 28.69 -19.17
N ARG A 93 -4.35 29.60 -18.54
CA ARG A 93 -4.79 29.48 -17.14
C ARG A 93 -5.72 28.28 -16.95
N LYS A 94 -6.47 27.90 -17.98
CA LYS A 94 -7.35 26.72 -17.97
C LYS A 94 -6.57 25.39 -18.08
N THR A 95 -5.31 25.39 -18.54
CA THR A 95 -4.53 24.17 -18.79
C THR A 95 -4.50 23.25 -17.57
N GLY A 96 -4.16 23.80 -16.39
CA GLY A 96 -4.03 23.04 -15.15
C GLY A 96 -5.34 22.40 -14.67
N TYR A 97 -6.49 23.02 -14.98
CA TYR A 97 -7.80 22.44 -14.69
C TYR A 97 -8.07 21.20 -15.56
N TYR A 98 -7.84 21.31 -16.88
CA TYR A 98 -8.01 20.18 -17.80
C TYR A 98 -6.99 19.04 -17.54
N ALA A 99 -5.73 19.36 -17.22
CA ALA A 99 -4.74 18.36 -16.80
C ALA A 99 -5.12 17.70 -15.46
N GLY A 100 -5.56 18.50 -14.48
CA GLY A 100 -6.05 18.01 -13.19
C GLY A 100 -7.27 17.08 -13.30
N MET A 101 -8.17 17.31 -14.26
CA MET A 101 -9.26 16.39 -14.57
C MET A 101 -8.77 15.04 -15.11
N ILE A 102 -7.78 15.03 -16.01
CA ILE A 102 -7.14 13.80 -16.51
C ILE A 102 -6.51 13.01 -15.35
N GLU A 103 -5.74 13.67 -14.47
CA GLU A 103 -5.13 13.00 -13.32
C GLU A 103 -6.16 12.48 -12.31
N SER A 104 -7.22 13.25 -12.04
CA SER A 104 -8.26 12.88 -11.07
C SER A 104 -9.12 11.72 -11.58
N LEU A 105 -9.49 11.73 -12.86
CA LEU A 105 -10.36 10.69 -13.46
C LEU A 105 -9.74 9.29 -13.38
N PHE A 106 -8.41 9.18 -13.46
CA PHE A 106 -7.68 7.94 -13.22
C PHE A 106 -7.94 7.38 -11.81
N PHE A 107 -7.75 8.19 -10.76
CA PHE A 107 -7.95 7.73 -9.38
C PHE A 107 -9.43 7.51 -9.02
N VAL A 108 -10.35 8.29 -9.60
CA VAL A 108 -11.80 8.07 -9.45
C VAL A 108 -12.19 6.71 -10.06
N THR A 109 -11.76 6.42 -11.29
CA THR A 109 -12.09 5.15 -11.96
C THR A 109 -11.35 3.95 -11.36
N GLU A 110 -10.10 4.11 -10.91
CA GLU A 110 -9.41 3.11 -10.08
C GLU A 110 -10.22 2.80 -8.81
N SER A 111 -10.69 3.83 -8.09
CA SER A 111 -11.44 3.63 -6.85
C SER A 111 -12.77 2.88 -7.06
N ALA A 112 -13.48 3.14 -8.17
CA ALA A 112 -14.72 2.46 -8.50
C ALA A 112 -14.53 0.96 -8.83
N THR A 113 -13.36 0.55 -9.33
CA THR A 113 -13.13 -0.83 -9.83
C THR A 113 -12.21 -1.67 -8.97
N VAL A 114 -11.30 -1.08 -8.19
CA VAL A 114 -10.29 -1.83 -7.41
C VAL A 114 -10.87 -2.79 -6.37
N TYR A 115 -12.03 -2.48 -5.78
CA TYR A 115 -12.75 -3.44 -4.94
C TYR A 115 -13.24 -4.64 -5.75
N HIS A 116 -13.82 -4.40 -6.92
CA HIS A 116 -14.35 -5.43 -7.81
C HIS A 116 -13.26 -6.36 -8.34
N TRP A 117 -12.10 -5.84 -8.73
CA TRP A 117 -10.93 -6.66 -9.10
C TRP A 117 -10.40 -7.48 -7.91
N GLY A 118 -10.31 -6.87 -6.73
CA GLY A 118 -9.95 -7.55 -5.48
C GLY A 118 -10.86 -8.75 -5.21
N SER A 119 -12.17 -8.53 -5.22
CA SER A 119 -13.18 -9.57 -4.94
C SER A 119 -13.27 -10.63 -6.04
N ALA A 120 -13.18 -10.24 -7.31
CA ALA A 120 -13.09 -11.17 -8.43
C ALA A 120 -11.89 -12.12 -8.27
N SER A 121 -10.75 -11.66 -7.75
CA SER A 121 -9.58 -12.51 -7.53
C SER A 121 -9.70 -13.51 -6.38
N ASP A 122 -10.61 -13.28 -5.41
CA ASP A 122 -10.93 -14.27 -4.37
C ASP A 122 -11.71 -15.46 -4.95
N VAL A 123 -12.51 -15.24 -6.01
CA VAL A 123 -13.36 -16.26 -6.65
C VAL A 123 -12.71 -16.92 -7.87
N TYR A 124 -12.15 -16.12 -8.79
CA TYR A 124 -11.59 -16.58 -10.08
C TYR A 124 -10.07 -16.80 -10.06
N GLY A 125 -9.40 -16.49 -8.94
CA GLY A 125 -7.96 -16.63 -8.76
C GLY A 125 -7.17 -15.36 -9.02
N ARG A 126 -5.94 -15.32 -8.53
CA ARG A 126 -5.08 -14.15 -8.66
C ARG A 126 -4.45 -14.05 -10.05
N LYS A 127 -3.99 -15.16 -10.64
CA LYS A 127 -3.30 -15.17 -11.93
C LYS A 127 -4.19 -14.68 -13.07
N PRO A 128 -5.42 -15.21 -13.29
CA PRO A 128 -6.24 -14.77 -14.42
C PRO A 128 -6.56 -13.27 -14.35
N ILE A 129 -6.92 -12.78 -13.16
CA ILE A 129 -7.28 -11.37 -12.94
C ILE A 129 -6.08 -10.43 -13.18
N LEU A 130 -4.88 -10.79 -12.71
CA LEU A 130 -3.67 -10.00 -12.98
C LEU A 130 -3.36 -9.91 -14.49
N LEU A 131 -3.48 -11.03 -15.21
CA LEU A 131 -3.22 -11.06 -16.65
C LEU A 131 -4.25 -10.26 -17.46
N VAL A 132 -5.55 -10.32 -17.10
CA VAL A 132 -6.59 -9.52 -17.76
C VAL A 132 -6.34 -8.01 -17.61
N GLY A 133 -6.03 -7.54 -16.40
CA GLY A 133 -5.76 -6.11 -16.20
C GLY A 133 -4.50 -5.63 -16.94
N LEU A 134 -3.43 -6.42 -16.99
CA LEU A 134 -2.24 -6.12 -17.79
C LEU A 134 -2.55 -6.09 -19.31
N MET A 135 -3.35 -7.05 -19.79
CA MET A 135 -3.79 -7.14 -21.19
C MET A 135 -4.60 -5.92 -21.64
N LEU A 136 -5.38 -5.31 -20.73
CA LEU A 136 -6.16 -4.10 -21.02
C LEU A 136 -5.36 -2.79 -20.81
N LEU A 137 -4.44 -2.76 -19.83
CA LEU A 137 -3.65 -1.57 -19.49
C LEU A 137 -2.69 -1.13 -20.61
N GLY A 138 -2.10 -2.09 -21.34
CA GLY A 138 -1.20 -1.79 -22.48
C GLY A 138 -1.92 -1.02 -23.60
N PRO A 139 -2.98 -1.57 -24.20
CA PRO A 139 -3.82 -0.88 -25.19
C PRO A 139 -4.40 0.45 -24.70
N ALA A 140 -4.87 0.54 -23.45
CA ALA A 140 -5.36 1.80 -22.88
C ALA A 140 -4.26 2.89 -22.83
N THR A 141 -3.02 2.50 -22.53
CA THR A 141 -1.86 3.41 -22.51
C THR A 141 -1.45 3.85 -23.92
N LEU A 142 -1.48 2.94 -24.90
CA LEU A 142 -1.27 3.30 -26.32
C LEU A 142 -2.33 4.28 -26.81
N GLY A 143 -3.61 4.02 -26.55
CA GLY A 143 -4.72 4.89 -26.94
C GLY A 143 -4.62 6.31 -26.36
N PHE A 144 -4.12 6.44 -25.11
CA PHE A 144 -3.81 7.76 -24.55
C PHE A 144 -2.73 8.50 -25.37
N GLY A 145 -1.63 7.83 -25.71
CA GLY A 145 -0.58 8.39 -26.59
C GLY A 145 -1.03 8.69 -28.03
N MET A 146 -2.09 8.03 -28.51
CA MET A 146 -2.72 8.28 -29.81
C MET A 146 -3.89 9.28 -29.76
N SER A 147 -4.21 9.85 -28.59
CA SER A 147 -5.33 10.78 -28.46
C SER A 147 -5.06 12.10 -29.20
N ARG A 148 -6.10 12.67 -29.83
CA ARG A 148 -6.03 14.00 -30.48
C ARG A 148 -7.08 14.99 -29.96
N THR A 149 -8.04 14.53 -29.16
CA THR A 149 -9.08 15.36 -28.56
C THR A 149 -9.10 15.12 -27.06
N PHE A 150 -9.47 16.14 -26.29
CA PHE A 150 -9.56 16.02 -24.83
C PHE A 150 -10.51 14.89 -24.37
N GLY A 151 -11.58 14.64 -25.13
CA GLY A 151 -12.48 13.51 -24.89
C GLY A 151 -11.82 12.13 -25.02
N MET A 152 -10.94 11.92 -26.01
CA MET A 152 -10.15 10.69 -26.13
C MET A 152 -9.16 10.54 -24.96
N MET A 153 -8.51 11.63 -24.54
CA MET A 153 -7.60 11.63 -23.39
C MET A 153 -8.33 11.20 -22.11
N LEU A 154 -9.52 11.76 -21.84
CA LEU A 154 -10.35 11.35 -20.71
C LEU A 154 -10.78 9.88 -20.81
N LEU A 155 -11.25 9.44 -21.99
CA LEU A 155 -11.70 8.06 -22.22
C LEU A 155 -10.59 7.05 -21.92
N PHE A 156 -9.42 7.19 -22.54
CA PHE A 156 -8.31 6.28 -22.32
C PHE A 156 -7.75 6.37 -20.90
N ARG A 157 -7.80 7.54 -20.26
CA ARG A 157 -7.37 7.70 -18.87
C ARG A 157 -8.33 7.05 -17.86
N ALA A 158 -9.64 7.09 -18.13
CA ALA A 158 -10.64 6.31 -17.41
C ALA A 158 -10.39 4.80 -17.59
N PHE A 159 -10.16 4.34 -18.82
CA PHE A 159 -9.79 2.94 -19.07
C PHE A 159 -8.50 2.53 -18.34
N GLN A 160 -7.46 3.36 -18.33
CA GLN A 160 -6.24 3.10 -17.54
C GLN A 160 -6.56 2.94 -16.04
N GLY A 161 -7.38 3.83 -15.45
CA GLY A 161 -7.78 3.72 -14.05
C GLY A 161 -8.58 2.45 -13.76
N VAL A 162 -9.53 2.10 -14.63
CA VAL A 162 -10.29 0.83 -14.60
C VAL A 162 -9.33 -0.37 -14.57
N CYS A 163 -8.32 -0.41 -15.44
CA CYS A 163 -7.37 -1.53 -15.55
C CYS A 163 -6.35 -1.57 -14.40
N ASN A 164 -6.01 -0.43 -13.82
CA ASN A 164 -5.03 -0.30 -12.75
C ASN A 164 -5.57 -0.71 -11.36
N GLY A 165 -6.84 -1.11 -11.25
CA GLY A 165 -7.43 -1.67 -10.04
C GLY A 165 -6.83 -3.02 -9.57
N ASN A 166 -5.84 -3.57 -10.27
CA ASN A 166 -5.15 -4.80 -9.87
C ASN A 166 -4.18 -4.65 -8.68
N ILE A 167 -3.86 -3.42 -8.25
CA ILE A 167 -3.03 -3.14 -7.07
C ILE A 167 -3.45 -3.97 -5.83
N GLY A 168 -4.75 -4.19 -5.61
CA GLY A 168 -5.26 -5.00 -4.49
C GLY A 168 -4.96 -6.51 -4.63
N VAL A 169 -4.97 -7.02 -5.86
CA VAL A 169 -4.70 -8.42 -6.18
C VAL A 169 -3.20 -8.71 -6.03
N THR A 170 -2.34 -7.82 -6.53
CA THR A 170 -0.88 -7.92 -6.43
C THR A 170 -0.40 -8.01 -4.98
N LYS A 171 -1.04 -7.28 -4.05
CA LYS A 171 -0.80 -7.39 -2.59
C LYS A 171 -1.14 -8.76 -2.03
N SER A 172 -2.23 -9.36 -2.53
CA SER A 172 -2.69 -10.69 -2.10
C SER A 172 -1.73 -11.78 -2.57
N VAL A 173 -1.31 -11.76 -3.84
CA VAL A 173 -0.28 -12.68 -4.38
C VAL A 173 1.02 -12.60 -3.59
N LEU A 174 1.48 -11.39 -3.26
CA LEU A 174 2.73 -11.19 -2.54
C LEU A 174 2.73 -11.84 -1.14
N VAL A 175 1.58 -11.77 -0.45
CA VAL A 175 1.38 -12.34 0.89
C VAL A 175 1.15 -13.85 0.82
N GLU A 176 0.30 -14.32 -0.09
CA GLU A 176 0.02 -15.75 -0.27
C GLU A 176 1.28 -16.52 -0.70
N SER A 177 2.07 -15.96 -1.61
CA SER A 177 3.36 -16.53 -2.04
C SER A 177 4.37 -16.69 -0.90
N ALA A 178 4.21 -15.95 0.20
CA ALA A 178 5.18 -15.91 1.30
C ALA A 178 5.01 -17.04 2.32
N GLY A 179 3.82 -17.65 2.37
CA GLY A 179 3.51 -18.77 3.26
C GLY A 179 3.73 -18.49 4.76
N THR A 180 3.68 -17.22 5.19
CA THR A 180 4.06 -16.82 6.56
C THR A 180 3.05 -15.86 7.19
N SER A 181 2.83 -16.05 8.50
CA SER A 181 2.07 -15.12 9.36
C SER A 181 2.98 -14.13 10.11
N ASP A 182 4.31 -14.18 9.93
CA ASP A 182 5.20 -13.21 10.59
C ASP A 182 4.97 -11.79 10.06
N SER A 183 4.49 -10.93 10.95
CA SER A 183 4.30 -9.50 10.71
C SER A 183 5.57 -8.79 10.23
N SER A 184 6.75 -9.23 10.65
CA SER A 184 8.04 -8.63 10.24
C SER A 184 8.42 -9.00 8.79
N ALA A 185 8.10 -10.22 8.36
CA ALA A 185 8.23 -10.68 6.98
C ALA A 185 7.16 -10.04 6.07
N ILE A 186 5.88 -10.03 6.48
CA ILE A 186 4.79 -9.40 5.72
C ILE A 186 5.09 -7.92 5.48
N ALA A 187 5.54 -7.19 6.50
CA ALA A 187 5.89 -5.77 6.34
C ALA A 187 7.12 -5.53 5.45
N TYR A 188 8.12 -6.42 5.46
CA TYR A 188 9.24 -6.35 4.52
C TYR A 188 8.74 -6.42 3.07
N LEU A 189 7.78 -7.30 2.78
CA LEU A 189 7.20 -7.41 1.44
C LEU A 189 6.46 -6.14 1.02
N PHE A 190 5.67 -5.52 1.90
CA PHE A 190 5.05 -4.22 1.62
C PHE A 190 6.06 -3.05 1.53
N SER A 191 7.25 -3.17 2.14
CA SER A 191 8.34 -2.21 1.92
C SER A 191 8.92 -2.32 0.50
N LEU A 192 9.05 -3.55 -0.04
CA LEU A 192 9.45 -3.76 -1.44
C LEU A 192 8.41 -3.14 -2.38
N MET A 193 7.11 -3.30 -2.11
CA MET A 193 6.06 -2.62 -2.89
C MET A 193 6.21 -1.09 -2.87
N SER A 194 6.58 -0.52 -1.71
CA SER A 194 6.78 0.92 -1.54
C SER A 194 8.01 1.43 -2.32
N ILE A 195 9.07 0.62 -2.42
CA ILE A 195 10.24 0.88 -3.26
C ILE A 195 9.83 0.82 -4.74
N THR A 196 9.14 -0.23 -5.18
CA THR A 196 8.66 -0.39 -6.56
C THR A 196 7.80 0.80 -7.01
N TRP A 197 6.88 1.26 -6.16
CA TRP A 197 6.07 2.44 -6.43
C TRP A 197 6.92 3.71 -6.59
N ALA A 198 7.94 3.90 -5.74
CA ALA A 198 8.86 5.03 -5.84
C ALA A 198 9.69 4.97 -7.14
N THR A 199 10.31 3.83 -7.44
CA THR A 199 11.11 3.62 -8.65
C THR A 199 10.28 3.88 -9.91
N GLY A 200 9.07 3.32 -10.01
CA GLY A 200 8.19 3.57 -11.15
C GLY A 200 7.66 5.01 -11.24
N SER A 201 7.45 5.67 -10.10
CA SER A 201 7.10 7.10 -10.03
C SER A 201 8.24 8.03 -10.45
N THR A 202 9.49 7.57 -10.40
CA THR A 202 10.67 8.27 -10.94
C THR A 202 10.89 7.93 -12.42
N LEU A 203 10.82 6.65 -12.80
CA LEU A 203 11.04 6.20 -14.18
C LEU A 203 9.96 6.68 -15.15
N GLY A 204 8.69 6.72 -14.74
CA GLY A 204 7.58 7.20 -15.58
C GLY A 204 7.85 8.61 -16.14
N PRO A 205 8.04 9.64 -15.29
CA PRO A 205 8.35 10.99 -15.75
C PRO A 205 9.67 11.10 -16.53
N ILE A 206 10.68 10.27 -16.26
CA ILE A 206 11.92 10.23 -17.06
C ILE A 206 11.62 9.74 -18.48
N ILE A 207 10.90 8.62 -18.63
CA ILE A 207 10.45 8.10 -19.93
C ILE A 207 9.59 9.14 -20.65
N GLY A 208 8.66 9.78 -19.94
CA GLY A 208 7.79 10.83 -20.46
C GLY A 208 8.53 12.04 -21.01
N GLY A 209 9.45 12.62 -20.24
CA GLY A 209 10.16 13.85 -20.59
C GLY A 209 11.34 13.66 -21.54
N ILE A 210 11.90 12.45 -21.63
CA ILE A 210 12.94 12.15 -22.62
C ILE A 210 12.31 11.87 -23.99
N LEU A 211 11.25 11.07 -24.05
CA LEU A 211 10.71 10.54 -25.32
C LEU A 211 9.58 11.36 -25.95
N ALA A 212 8.99 12.34 -25.24
CA ALA A 212 7.98 13.23 -25.81
C ALA A 212 8.52 14.06 -27.00
N ARG A 213 7.65 14.35 -27.97
CA ARG A 213 7.93 15.14 -29.18
C ARG A 213 9.20 14.68 -29.93
N PRO A 214 9.34 13.37 -30.26
CA PRO A 214 10.59 12.83 -30.76
C PRO A 214 10.99 13.39 -32.14
N SER A 215 10.01 13.80 -32.96
CA SER A 215 10.24 14.49 -34.24
C SER A 215 10.93 15.84 -34.11
N GLU A 216 10.80 16.51 -32.97
CA GLU A 216 11.48 17.79 -32.69
C GLU A 216 12.88 17.58 -32.10
N ARG A 217 13.15 16.38 -31.55
CA ARG A 217 14.36 16.05 -30.79
C ARG A 217 15.38 15.24 -31.59
N TRP A 218 14.92 14.42 -32.54
CA TRP A 218 15.76 13.49 -33.29
C TRP A 218 15.32 13.40 -34.77
N PRO A 219 16.19 13.72 -35.74
CA PRO A 219 15.84 13.70 -37.18
C PRO A 219 15.27 12.37 -37.70
N VAL A 220 15.70 11.24 -37.11
CA VAL A 220 15.19 9.89 -37.45
C VAL A 220 13.68 9.73 -37.17
N PHE A 221 13.14 10.53 -36.25
CA PHE A 221 11.72 10.54 -35.89
C PHE A 221 10.94 11.66 -36.60
N ASP A 222 11.52 12.39 -37.56
CA ASP A 222 10.83 13.46 -38.26
C ASP A 222 9.89 12.95 -39.37
N THR A 223 8.81 12.27 -38.97
CA THR A 223 7.82 11.68 -39.90
C THR A 223 6.41 12.12 -39.55
N LYS A 224 5.50 12.01 -40.54
CA LYS A 224 4.05 12.29 -40.35
C LYS A 224 3.45 11.47 -39.19
N LEU A 225 3.97 10.27 -38.94
CA LEU A 225 3.89 9.50 -37.69
C LEU A 225 3.91 10.38 -36.44
N TRP A 226 5.11 10.75 -36.06
CA TRP A 226 5.43 11.38 -34.77
C TRP A 226 4.96 12.82 -34.69
N ARG A 227 4.98 13.56 -35.81
CA ARG A 227 4.36 14.91 -35.89
C ARG A 227 2.86 14.90 -35.60
N SER A 228 2.15 13.81 -35.92
CA SER A 228 0.69 13.71 -35.72
C SER A 228 0.28 13.07 -34.39
N TYR A 229 1.25 12.54 -33.63
CA TYR A 229 1.08 11.89 -32.33
C TYR A 229 2.35 12.07 -31.47
N PRO A 230 2.69 13.30 -31.03
CA PRO A 230 3.96 13.61 -30.35
C PRO A 230 4.19 12.86 -29.03
N TYR A 231 3.14 12.30 -28.43
CA TYR A 231 3.20 11.54 -27.17
C TYR A 231 3.02 10.02 -27.35
N LEU A 232 2.99 9.54 -28.59
CA LEU A 232 2.92 8.10 -28.88
C LEU A 232 4.16 7.34 -28.41
N LEU A 233 5.37 7.93 -28.53
CA LEU A 233 6.60 7.26 -28.13
C LEU A 233 6.69 6.98 -26.61
N PRO A 234 6.54 7.96 -25.69
CA PRO A 234 6.61 7.69 -24.25
C PRO A 234 5.50 6.73 -23.77
N CYS A 235 4.28 6.89 -24.27
CA CYS A 235 3.18 5.97 -23.98
C CYS A 235 3.42 4.56 -24.58
N GLY A 236 4.00 4.48 -25.77
CA GLY A 236 4.38 3.23 -26.43
C GLY A 236 5.47 2.47 -25.69
N THR A 237 6.50 3.15 -25.19
CA THR A 237 7.52 2.54 -24.31
C THR A 237 6.91 2.03 -23.01
N ALA A 238 6.02 2.80 -22.38
CA ALA A 238 5.31 2.35 -21.17
C ALA A 238 4.41 1.13 -21.45
N ALA A 239 3.69 1.11 -22.57
CA ALA A 239 2.86 -0.01 -22.98
C ALA A 239 3.67 -1.26 -23.39
N LEU A 240 4.86 -1.08 -23.99
CA LEU A 240 5.77 -2.17 -24.31
C LEU A 240 6.30 -2.85 -23.03
N LEU A 241 6.58 -2.07 -21.97
CA LEU A 241 6.93 -2.63 -20.65
C LEU A 241 5.76 -3.43 -20.06
N VAL A 242 4.52 -2.96 -20.20
CA VAL A 242 3.31 -3.74 -19.81
C VAL A 242 3.20 -5.03 -20.64
N LEU A 243 3.42 -4.99 -21.95
CA LEU A 243 3.36 -6.15 -22.83
C LEU A 243 4.42 -7.20 -22.51
N ILE A 244 5.68 -6.78 -22.31
CA ILE A 244 6.77 -7.68 -21.87
C ILE A 244 6.41 -8.31 -20.51
N THR A 245 5.89 -7.51 -19.58
CA THR A 245 5.44 -7.99 -18.26
C THR A 245 4.30 -9.00 -18.36
N LEU A 246 3.32 -8.77 -19.24
CA LEU A 246 2.22 -9.69 -19.54
C LEU A 246 2.72 -11.02 -20.13
N LEU A 247 3.63 -10.96 -21.11
CA LEU A 247 4.20 -12.15 -21.76
C LEU A 247 5.02 -13.00 -20.79
N ILE A 248 5.81 -12.37 -19.93
CA ILE A 248 6.57 -13.09 -18.89
C ILE A 248 5.60 -13.66 -17.84
N ALA A 249 4.62 -12.88 -17.38
CA ALA A 249 3.68 -13.31 -16.34
C ALA A 249 2.71 -14.41 -16.80
N SER A 250 2.27 -14.43 -18.06
CA SER A 250 1.33 -15.43 -18.57
C SER A 250 1.91 -16.84 -18.47
N VAL A 251 3.18 -17.01 -18.85
CA VAL A 251 3.94 -18.26 -18.69
C VAL A 251 4.35 -18.47 -17.23
N SER A 252 4.99 -17.46 -16.61
CA SER A 252 5.82 -17.66 -15.42
C SER A 252 5.11 -17.50 -14.08
N LEU A 253 4.06 -16.68 -14.00
CA LEU A 253 3.36 -16.41 -12.75
C LEU A 253 2.62 -17.67 -12.29
N LYS A 254 2.75 -18.04 -11.01
CA LYS A 254 1.96 -19.12 -10.41
C LYS A 254 0.72 -18.57 -9.70
N GLU A 255 -0.37 -19.32 -9.74
CA GLU A 255 -1.57 -19.05 -8.95
C GLU A 255 -1.27 -19.24 -7.45
N THR A 256 -1.91 -18.42 -6.60
CA THR A 256 -1.66 -18.38 -5.15
C THR A 256 -2.93 -18.47 -4.30
N ASN A 257 -4.11 -18.28 -4.91
CA ASN A 257 -5.40 -18.38 -4.21
C ASN A 257 -5.56 -19.78 -3.57
N PRO A 258 -5.62 -19.89 -2.23
CA PRO A 258 -5.62 -21.19 -1.55
C PRO A 258 -6.82 -22.07 -1.90
N ALA A 259 -7.99 -21.50 -2.21
CA ALA A 259 -9.19 -22.26 -2.54
C ALA A 259 -9.06 -22.98 -3.89
N ILE A 260 -8.42 -22.33 -4.87
CA ILE A 260 -8.17 -22.90 -6.20
C ILE A 260 -7.07 -23.96 -6.13
N LEU A 261 -5.99 -23.72 -5.38
CA LEU A 261 -4.94 -24.71 -5.16
C LEU A 261 -5.45 -25.96 -4.44
N LYS A 262 -6.37 -25.80 -3.46
CA LYS A 262 -7.04 -26.92 -2.77
C LYS A 262 -7.90 -27.73 -3.76
N LYS A 263 -8.75 -27.07 -4.57
CA LYS A 263 -9.55 -27.75 -5.62
C LYS A 263 -8.66 -28.47 -6.67
N GLY A 264 -7.60 -27.84 -7.15
CA GLY A 264 -6.68 -28.44 -8.14
C GLY A 264 -5.83 -29.60 -7.60
N THR A 265 -5.71 -29.74 -6.28
CA THR A 265 -5.04 -30.89 -5.64
C THR A 265 -6.01 -32.07 -5.50
N GLN A 266 -7.29 -31.82 -5.18
CA GLN A 266 -8.34 -32.84 -5.08
C GLN A 266 -8.74 -33.46 -6.44
N LEU A 267 -8.40 -32.81 -7.55
CA LEU A 267 -8.71 -33.27 -8.92
C LEU A 267 -7.58 -34.06 -9.58
N ARG A 268 -6.51 -34.40 -8.85
CA ARG A 268 -5.50 -35.34 -9.35
C ARG A 268 -6.05 -36.78 -9.25
N PRO A 269 -5.93 -37.60 -10.30
CA PRO A 269 -6.14 -39.04 -10.16
C PRO A 269 -5.25 -39.59 -9.04
N VAL A 270 -5.80 -40.50 -8.24
CA VAL A 270 -5.00 -41.38 -7.37
C VAL A 270 -4.34 -42.40 -8.29
N ASP A 271 -3.04 -42.66 -8.09
CA ASP A 271 -2.31 -43.65 -8.88
C ASP A 271 -2.95 -45.05 -8.68
N PRO A 272 -3.31 -45.78 -9.74
CA PRO A 272 -4.16 -46.98 -9.65
C PRO A 272 -3.41 -48.25 -9.22
N GLU A 273 -2.34 -48.11 -8.44
CA GLU A 273 -1.40 -49.17 -8.04
C GLU A 273 -1.67 -49.75 -6.63
N LEU A 274 -2.92 -49.63 -6.18
CA LEU A 274 -3.46 -50.35 -5.01
C LEU A 274 -4.73 -51.10 -5.47
N GLU A 275 -4.72 -52.43 -5.33
CA GLU A 275 -5.80 -53.29 -5.83
C GLU A 275 -7.12 -53.14 -5.05
N PRO A 276 -8.28 -53.41 -5.69
CA PRO A 276 -9.60 -53.06 -5.13
C PRO A 276 -10.19 -54.16 -4.22
N GLU A 277 -10.09 -53.97 -2.90
CA GLU A 277 -11.02 -54.63 -1.97
C GLU A 277 -12.37 -53.88 -1.95
N GLY A 278 -13.45 -54.57 -2.36
CA GLY A 278 -14.83 -54.16 -2.12
C GLY A 278 -15.53 -53.39 -3.25
N TYR A 279 -16.20 -54.13 -4.15
CA TYR A 279 -17.28 -53.57 -4.97
C TYR A 279 -18.49 -53.23 -4.09
N GLY A 280 -18.64 -51.96 -3.68
CA GLY A 280 -19.73 -51.52 -2.81
C GLY A 280 -20.13 -50.06 -3.04
N ALA A 281 -21.25 -49.87 -3.74
CA ALA A 281 -21.90 -48.59 -4.06
C ALA A 281 -21.10 -47.57 -4.90
N LEU A 282 -21.75 -47.02 -5.93
CA LEU A 282 -21.30 -45.80 -6.60
C LEU A 282 -21.69 -44.58 -5.77
N ASP A 283 -20.96 -44.32 -4.69
CA ASP A 283 -20.99 -43.02 -4.01
C ASP A 283 -20.48 -41.95 -4.99
N SER A 284 -21.43 -41.34 -5.70
CA SER A 284 -21.13 -40.24 -6.63
C SER A 284 -20.44 -39.11 -5.87
N ALA A 285 -19.16 -38.87 -6.19
CA ALA A 285 -18.33 -37.86 -5.54
C ALA A 285 -19.10 -36.53 -5.46
N PRO A 286 -19.29 -35.96 -4.26
CA PRO A 286 -20.27 -34.89 -4.06
C PRO A 286 -19.94 -33.72 -5.00
N PRO A 287 -20.95 -33.17 -5.71
CA PRO A 287 -20.71 -32.23 -6.81
C PRO A 287 -19.86 -31.05 -6.30
N PRO A 288 -18.82 -30.65 -7.05
CA PRO A 288 -17.81 -29.74 -6.54
C PRO A 288 -18.47 -28.46 -6.05
N PRO A 289 -18.20 -28.01 -4.81
CA PRO A 289 -18.98 -26.97 -4.17
C PRO A 289 -19.00 -25.72 -5.06
N PRO A 290 -20.18 -25.13 -5.30
CA PRO A 290 -20.38 -24.11 -6.31
C PRO A 290 -19.42 -22.93 -6.09
N PRO A 291 -19.09 -22.15 -7.15
CA PRO A 291 -18.25 -20.97 -7.01
C PRO A 291 -18.76 -20.11 -5.85
N GLN A 292 -17.92 -19.93 -4.82
CA GLN A 292 -18.35 -19.22 -3.62
C GLN A 292 -18.69 -17.79 -4.03
N ALA A 293 -19.97 -17.42 -3.86
CA ALA A 293 -20.45 -16.11 -4.27
C ALA A 293 -19.63 -15.00 -3.56
N PRO A 294 -19.31 -13.89 -4.25
CA PRO A 294 -18.60 -12.76 -3.65
C PRO A 294 -19.21 -12.37 -2.30
N ILE A 295 -18.40 -12.34 -1.25
CA ILE A 295 -18.88 -12.06 0.11
C ILE A 295 -19.39 -10.61 0.17
N PRO A 296 -20.65 -10.36 0.57
CA PRO A 296 -21.23 -9.01 0.58
C PRO A 296 -20.39 -8.03 1.40
N THR A 297 -20.15 -6.83 0.85
CA THR A 297 -19.24 -5.82 1.40
C THR A 297 -19.52 -5.49 2.87
N GLU A 298 -20.80 -5.47 3.26
CA GLU A 298 -21.25 -5.26 4.64
C GLU A 298 -20.63 -6.27 5.63
N ARG A 299 -20.51 -7.54 5.23
CA ARG A 299 -19.89 -8.60 6.05
C ARG A 299 -18.38 -8.45 6.16
N LEU A 300 -17.74 -7.71 5.25
CA LEU A 300 -16.32 -7.36 5.32
C LEU A 300 -16.07 -6.18 6.27
N LEU A 301 -17.05 -5.32 6.52
CA LEU A 301 -16.94 -4.09 7.34
C LEU A 301 -16.98 -4.35 8.86
N THR A 302 -16.28 -5.39 9.31
CA THR A 302 -16.14 -5.69 10.74
C THR A 302 -15.26 -4.66 11.46
N LYS A 303 -15.34 -4.59 12.80
CA LYS A 303 -14.42 -3.78 13.63
C LYS A 303 -12.93 -4.11 13.38
N ARG A 304 -12.60 -5.34 12.97
CA ARG A 304 -11.21 -5.75 12.66
C ARG A 304 -10.70 -5.09 11.38
N THR A 305 -11.57 -4.92 10.38
CA THR A 305 -11.26 -4.35 9.07
C THR A 305 -11.35 -2.83 9.07
N VAL A 306 -12.38 -2.26 9.71
CA VAL A 306 -12.68 -0.82 9.68
C VAL A 306 -11.59 0.03 10.34
N ILE A 307 -10.95 -0.45 11.41
CA ILE A 307 -9.89 0.32 12.10
C ILE A 307 -8.64 0.49 11.21
N PRO A 308 -8.10 -0.57 10.54
CA PRO A 308 -7.11 -0.43 9.48
C PRO A 308 -7.53 0.49 8.33
N LEU A 309 -8.77 0.36 7.84
CA LEU A 309 -9.27 1.19 6.72
C LEU A 309 -9.30 2.69 7.06
N ILE A 310 -9.77 3.07 8.26
CA ILE A 310 -9.74 4.46 8.74
C ILE A 310 -8.29 4.98 8.81
N ASN A 311 -7.36 4.16 9.29
CA ASN A 311 -5.94 4.53 9.36
C ASN A 311 -5.31 4.68 7.96
N ILE A 312 -5.71 3.87 6.98
CA ILE A 312 -5.33 4.05 5.57
C ILE A 312 -5.92 5.32 4.97
N ALA A 313 -7.15 5.70 5.30
CA ALA A 313 -7.73 6.97 4.86
C ALA A 313 -6.88 8.16 5.35
N TYR A 314 -6.55 8.19 6.65
CA TYR A 314 -5.68 9.21 7.23
C TYR A 314 -4.28 9.24 6.59
N LEU A 315 -3.62 8.08 6.45
CA LEU A 315 -2.29 7.99 5.83
C LEU A 315 -2.31 8.46 4.37
N ALA A 316 -3.27 7.98 3.57
CA ALA A 316 -3.39 8.35 2.16
C ALA A 316 -3.66 9.84 1.97
N PHE A 317 -4.57 10.42 2.77
CA PHE A 317 -4.90 11.84 2.67
C PHE A 317 -3.72 12.75 3.09
N VAL A 318 -3.11 12.50 4.25
CA VAL A 318 -2.00 13.32 4.76
C VAL A 318 -0.78 13.19 3.86
N GLN A 319 -0.41 11.97 3.46
CA GLN A 319 0.75 11.76 2.57
C GLN A 319 0.53 12.37 1.18
N GLN A 320 -0.66 12.25 0.59
CA GLN A 320 -0.93 12.87 -0.71
C GLN A 320 -0.96 14.40 -0.62
N SER A 321 -1.48 14.96 0.49
CA SER A 321 -1.41 16.39 0.78
C SER A 321 0.05 16.86 0.85
N VAL A 322 0.91 16.18 1.61
CA VAL A 322 2.35 16.46 1.67
C VAL A 322 3.01 16.33 0.29
N ALA A 323 2.65 15.32 -0.50
CA ALA A 323 3.22 15.10 -1.84
C ALA A 323 2.89 16.25 -2.81
N VAL A 324 1.71 16.86 -2.69
CA VAL A 324 1.26 18.01 -3.50
C VAL A 324 1.84 19.34 -2.98
N LEU A 325 1.87 19.52 -1.66
CA LEU A 325 2.52 20.68 -1.04
C LEU A 325 4.03 20.73 -1.28
N THR A 326 4.68 19.58 -1.51
CA THR A 326 6.13 19.51 -1.73
C THR A 326 6.61 20.42 -2.87
N PRO A 327 6.20 20.24 -4.14
CA PRO A 327 6.63 21.13 -5.22
C PRO A 327 6.15 22.57 -5.01
N LEU A 328 4.94 22.78 -4.45
CA LEU A 328 4.39 24.12 -4.20
C LEU A 328 5.25 24.93 -3.22
N VAL A 329 5.72 24.33 -2.13
CA VAL A 329 6.59 25.00 -1.14
C VAL A 329 7.98 25.31 -1.71
N LEU A 330 8.48 24.46 -2.60
CA LEU A 330 9.78 24.70 -3.25
C LEU A 330 9.69 25.81 -4.30
N SER A 331 8.66 25.83 -5.16
CA SER A 331 8.52 26.81 -6.26
C SER A 331 7.92 28.16 -5.86
N THR A 332 7.14 28.22 -4.77
CA THR A 332 6.54 29.49 -4.30
C THR A 332 7.64 30.52 -4.01
N SER A 333 7.41 31.79 -4.36
CA SER A 333 8.46 32.83 -4.24
C SER A 333 8.86 33.08 -2.78
N ILE A 334 10.07 33.61 -2.61
CA ILE A 334 10.67 33.96 -1.31
C ILE A 334 9.76 34.92 -0.52
N GLU A 335 9.18 35.92 -1.19
CA GLU A 335 8.19 36.86 -0.62
C GLU A 335 6.98 36.15 0.00
N HIS A 336 6.54 35.07 -0.65
CA HIS A 336 5.42 34.24 -0.23
C HIS A 336 5.85 33.09 0.69
N GLY A 337 7.12 32.98 1.06
CA GLY A 337 7.65 31.98 1.99
C GLY A 337 7.86 30.58 1.41
N GLY A 338 8.02 30.47 0.08
CA GLY A 338 8.63 29.28 -0.52
C GLY A 338 10.11 29.50 -0.83
N LEU A 339 10.76 28.54 -1.49
CA LEU A 339 12.20 28.64 -1.79
C LEU A 339 12.49 29.37 -3.12
N GLY A 340 11.48 29.60 -3.96
CA GLY A 340 11.63 30.20 -5.29
C GLY A 340 12.35 29.31 -6.31
N MET A 341 12.44 28.00 -6.05
CA MET A 341 13.20 27.06 -6.87
C MET A 341 12.58 26.81 -8.24
N ASP A 342 13.43 26.62 -9.25
CA ASP A 342 13.00 26.25 -10.59
C ASP A 342 12.61 24.76 -10.71
N PRO A 343 11.95 24.33 -11.80
CA PRO A 343 11.54 22.94 -11.98
C PRO A 343 12.70 21.92 -12.05
N TYR A 344 13.91 22.34 -12.43
CA TYR A 344 15.10 21.51 -12.51
C TYR A 344 15.74 21.33 -11.12
N GLU A 345 15.85 22.38 -10.32
CA GLU A 345 16.26 22.31 -8.91
C GLU A 345 15.31 21.41 -8.10
N ILE A 346 13.99 21.59 -8.28
CA ILE A 346 12.97 20.72 -7.68
C ILE A 346 13.15 19.26 -8.13
N GLY A 347 13.47 19.05 -9.41
CA GLY A 347 13.80 17.75 -9.97
C GLY A 347 15.01 17.09 -9.29
N ILE A 348 16.09 17.84 -9.06
CA ILE A 348 17.29 17.36 -8.34
C ILE A 348 16.95 17.01 -6.89
N VAL A 349 16.29 17.90 -6.16
CA VAL A 349 15.92 17.71 -4.74
C VAL A 349 15.04 16.45 -4.57
N LEU A 350 14.07 16.25 -5.45
CA LEU A 350 13.20 15.08 -5.44
C LEU A 350 13.89 13.80 -5.93
N GLY A 351 14.83 13.91 -6.88
CA GLY A 351 15.63 12.78 -7.37
C GLY A 351 16.57 12.22 -6.31
N ILE A 352 17.35 13.09 -5.65
CA ILE A 352 18.23 12.73 -4.53
C ILE A 352 17.42 12.07 -3.41
N TRP A 353 16.27 12.67 -3.05
CA TRP A 353 15.37 12.09 -2.06
C TRP A 353 14.82 10.73 -2.48
N GLY A 354 14.45 10.54 -3.75
CA GLY A 354 13.93 9.27 -4.27
C GLY A 354 14.94 8.12 -4.14
N LEU A 355 16.19 8.39 -4.52
CA LEU A 355 17.31 7.44 -4.39
C LEU A 355 17.58 7.09 -2.91
N ALA A 356 17.72 8.12 -2.06
CA ALA A 356 17.94 7.92 -0.62
C ALA A 356 16.79 7.15 0.05
N ASN A 357 15.54 7.50 -0.29
CA ASN A 357 14.34 6.81 0.19
C ASN A 357 14.33 5.33 -0.20
N GLY A 358 14.70 4.97 -1.43
CA GLY A 358 14.78 3.57 -1.86
C GLY A 358 15.76 2.74 -1.02
N ILE A 359 16.98 3.26 -0.81
CA ILE A 359 18.03 2.61 -0.01
C ILE A 359 17.60 2.51 1.47
N ILE A 360 17.08 3.59 2.04
CA ILE A 360 16.65 3.65 3.45
C ILE A 360 15.46 2.71 3.68
N GLN A 361 14.47 2.66 2.78
CA GLN A 361 13.35 1.72 2.91
C GLN A 361 13.79 0.26 2.88
N LEU A 362 14.73 -0.11 1.99
CA LEU A 362 15.24 -1.48 1.91
C LEU A 362 15.98 -1.90 3.20
N LEU A 363 16.75 -0.98 3.80
CA LEU A 363 17.59 -1.27 4.96
C LEU A 363 16.87 -1.14 6.31
N VAL A 364 15.97 -0.16 6.46
CA VAL A 364 15.41 0.23 7.77
C VAL A 364 14.05 -0.40 8.04
N SER A 365 13.17 -0.53 7.05
CA SER A 365 11.76 -0.93 7.27
C SER A 365 11.58 -2.24 8.06
N HIS A 366 12.13 -3.35 7.55
CA HIS A 366 12.09 -4.66 8.20
C HIS A 366 12.80 -4.66 9.56
N ARG A 367 13.97 -4.00 9.66
CA ARG A 367 14.75 -3.92 10.91
C ARG A 367 13.99 -3.15 12.00
N CYS A 368 13.28 -2.09 11.62
CA CYS A 368 12.42 -1.31 12.50
C CYS A 368 11.24 -2.18 12.98
N ILE A 369 10.46 -2.73 12.04
CA ILE A 369 9.23 -3.47 12.36
C ILE A 369 9.52 -4.76 13.14
N LYS A 370 10.64 -5.46 12.87
CA LYS A 370 11.10 -6.61 13.67
C LYS A 370 11.53 -6.23 15.10
N ARG A 371 12.02 -5.01 15.33
CA ARG A 371 12.47 -4.55 16.66
C ARG A 371 11.36 -3.97 17.54
N ILE A 372 10.48 -3.13 16.98
CA ILE A 372 9.45 -2.41 17.76
C ILE A 372 8.00 -2.86 17.49
N GLY A 373 7.80 -3.76 16.53
CA GLY A 373 6.47 -4.26 16.11
C GLY A 373 5.73 -3.30 15.18
N ALA A 374 4.87 -3.86 14.31
CA ALA A 374 4.15 -3.10 13.29
C ALA A 374 3.26 -1.98 13.87
N ARG A 375 2.61 -2.21 15.02
CA ARG A 375 1.78 -1.18 15.68
C ARG A 375 2.58 0.06 16.07
N THR A 376 3.72 -0.15 16.70
CA THR A 376 4.59 0.94 17.19
C THR A 376 5.27 1.65 16.04
N ALA A 377 5.78 0.89 15.06
CA ALA A 377 6.35 1.44 13.83
C ALA A 377 5.35 2.31 13.08
N TYR A 378 4.10 1.86 12.91
CA TYR A 378 3.03 2.66 12.32
C TYR A 378 2.76 3.94 13.13
N MET A 379 2.53 3.85 14.44
CA MET A 379 2.23 5.03 15.27
C MET A 379 3.35 6.08 15.23
N ILE A 380 4.62 5.67 15.28
CA ILE A 380 5.77 6.59 15.19
C ILE A 380 5.86 7.23 13.79
N THR A 381 5.73 6.43 12.73
CA THR A 381 5.92 6.90 11.34
C THR A 381 4.72 7.69 10.80
N PHE A 382 3.54 7.53 11.40
CA PHE A 382 2.39 8.39 11.19
C PHE A 382 2.47 9.68 12.03
N ALA A 383 2.89 9.63 13.31
CA ALA A 383 3.12 10.83 14.12
C ALA A 383 4.22 11.74 13.53
N ASN A 384 5.23 11.15 12.89
CA ASN A 384 6.27 11.81 12.10
C ASN A 384 5.73 12.74 11.00
N GLN A 385 4.48 12.55 10.51
CA GLN A 385 3.88 13.50 9.55
C GLN A 385 3.70 14.91 10.17
N ILE A 386 3.57 15.04 11.49
CA ILE A 386 3.60 16.34 12.18
C ILE A 386 4.96 17.02 12.01
N GLY A 387 6.06 16.28 12.15
CA GLY A 387 7.42 16.81 11.95
C GLY A 387 7.65 17.32 10.53
N ILE A 388 7.16 16.58 9.53
CA ILE A 388 7.16 16.98 8.11
C ILE A 388 6.43 18.31 7.91
N LEU A 389 5.23 18.46 8.48
CA LEU A 389 4.42 19.68 8.37
C LEU A 389 5.01 20.86 9.16
N LEU A 390 5.63 20.60 10.31
CA LEU A 390 6.38 21.60 11.08
C LEU A 390 7.63 22.08 10.34
N CYS A 391 8.32 21.23 9.57
CA CYS A 391 9.40 21.68 8.70
C CYS A 391 8.90 22.64 7.60
N PHE A 392 7.76 22.36 6.95
CA PHE A 392 7.15 23.30 5.99
C PHE A 392 6.71 24.62 6.65
N ALA A 393 6.12 24.57 7.85
CA ALA A 393 5.78 25.78 8.61
C ALA A 393 7.02 26.59 8.99
N GLY A 394 8.07 25.92 9.48
CA GLY A 394 9.36 26.53 9.85
C GLY A 394 10.07 27.17 8.65
N ILE A 395 10.07 26.51 7.49
CA ILE A 395 10.57 27.06 6.22
C ILE A 395 9.81 28.35 5.89
N ALA A 396 8.48 28.30 5.87
CA ALA A 396 7.65 29.44 5.49
C ALA A 396 7.80 30.64 6.43
N VAL A 397 7.95 30.40 7.74
CA VAL A 397 8.24 31.46 8.72
C VAL A 397 9.67 31.99 8.56
N ARG A 398 10.67 31.11 8.41
CA ARG A 398 12.08 31.52 8.31
C ARG A 398 12.37 32.32 7.05
N VAL A 399 11.85 31.90 5.90
CA VAL A 399 12.03 32.63 4.64
C VAL A 399 11.37 34.01 4.74
N ARG A 400 10.12 34.11 5.20
CA ARG A 400 9.42 35.41 5.33
C ARG A 400 10.03 36.36 6.35
N THR A 401 10.67 35.85 7.40
CA THR A 401 11.32 36.68 8.45
C THR A 401 12.73 37.13 8.08
N VAL A 402 13.43 36.43 7.18
CA VAL A 402 14.83 36.75 6.77
C VAL A 402 14.91 37.30 5.34
N GLY A 403 13.86 37.16 4.53
CA GLY A 403 13.80 37.65 3.15
C GLY A 403 14.66 36.86 2.15
N ARG A 404 15.20 35.70 2.53
CA ARG A 404 16.05 34.83 1.70
C ARG A 404 16.10 33.40 2.24
N VAL A 405 16.53 32.48 1.39
CA VAL A 405 16.95 31.13 1.80
C VAL A 405 18.28 31.24 2.56
N ASP A 406 18.39 30.60 3.72
CA ASP A 406 19.59 30.56 4.56
C ASP A 406 19.91 29.13 5.03
N GLY A 407 20.99 28.97 5.81
CA GLY A 407 21.41 27.65 6.33
C GLY A 407 20.37 26.98 7.24
N VAL A 408 19.47 27.75 7.86
CA VAL A 408 18.36 27.19 8.65
C VAL A 408 17.26 26.65 7.72
N VAL A 409 16.92 27.37 6.65
CA VAL A 409 15.99 26.89 5.61
C VAL A 409 16.51 25.60 4.97
N TRP A 410 17.80 25.54 4.62
CA TRP A 410 18.43 24.32 4.09
C TRP A 410 18.41 23.17 5.12
N SER A 411 18.68 23.45 6.39
CA SER A 411 18.62 22.43 7.45
C SER A 411 17.20 21.89 7.67
N LEU A 412 16.18 22.76 7.61
CA LEU A 412 14.78 22.37 7.67
C LEU A 412 14.35 21.57 6.43
N LEU A 413 14.87 21.90 5.24
CA LEU A 413 14.62 21.13 4.01
C LEU A 413 15.23 19.72 4.12
N VAL A 414 16.49 19.60 4.54
CA VAL A 414 17.16 18.29 4.75
C VAL A 414 16.43 17.49 5.82
N GLY A 415 16.01 18.13 6.92
CA GLY A 415 15.18 17.52 7.96
C GLY A 415 13.86 16.98 7.40
N TYR A 416 13.10 17.81 6.67
CA TYR A 416 11.87 17.41 5.98
C TYR A 416 12.08 16.18 5.08
N LEU A 417 13.13 16.18 4.25
CA LEU A 417 13.43 15.08 3.33
C LEU A 417 13.75 13.80 4.10
N ALA A 418 14.57 13.88 5.16
CA ALA A 418 14.92 12.76 6.02
C ALA A 418 13.67 12.17 6.70
N LEU A 419 12.85 13.00 7.37
CA LEU A 419 11.58 12.57 7.99
C LEU A 419 10.63 11.95 6.96
N LYS A 420 10.55 12.50 5.74
CA LYS A 420 9.74 11.98 4.64
C LYS A 420 10.18 10.58 4.18
N THR A 421 11.48 10.24 4.24
CA THR A 421 11.93 8.87 3.90
C THR A 421 11.31 7.79 4.79
N LEU A 422 10.91 8.12 6.02
CA LEU A 422 10.32 7.16 6.95
C LEU A 422 8.88 6.77 6.59
N THR A 423 8.18 7.56 5.76
CA THR A 423 6.75 7.40 5.48
C THR A 423 6.39 6.05 4.83
N GLY A 424 7.29 5.43 4.04
CA GLY A 424 7.06 4.09 3.49
C GLY A 424 6.92 2.99 4.56
N ILE A 425 7.50 3.20 5.76
CA ILE A 425 7.35 2.28 6.90
C ILE A 425 5.92 2.35 7.44
N ALA A 426 5.21 3.48 7.32
CA ALA A 426 3.81 3.61 7.72
C ALA A 426 2.91 2.73 6.82
N TYR A 427 3.08 2.81 5.49
CA TYR A 427 2.38 1.92 4.56
C TYR A 427 2.72 0.45 4.82
N ALA A 428 4.01 0.12 4.95
CA ALA A 428 4.45 -1.25 5.22
C ALA A 428 3.84 -1.82 6.51
N SER A 429 3.70 -0.99 7.55
CA SER A 429 3.14 -1.38 8.85
C SER A 429 1.61 -1.50 8.83
N ILE A 430 0.89 -0.57 8.19
CA ILE A 430 -0.58 -0.59 8.22
C ILE A 430 -1.16 -1.75 7.39
N TYR A 431 -0.52 -2.12 6.28
CA TYR A 431 -0.96 -3.25 5.47
C TYR A 431 -0.79 -4.61 6.16
N VAL A 432 0.05 -4.73 7.19
CA VAL A 432 0.06 -5.95 8.05
C VAL A 432 -1.29 -6.12 8.75
N PHE A 433 -1.90 -5.04 9.26
CA PHE A 433 -3.21 -5.11 9.91
C PHE A 433 -4.35 -5.35 8.91
N VAL A 434 -4.22 -4.88 7.66
CA VAL A 434 -5.17 -5.21 6.57
C VAL A 434 -5.15 -6.72 6.31
N VAL A 435 -3.97 -7.32 6.14
CA VAL A 435 -3.78 -8.76 5.93
C VAL A 435 -4.28 -9.59 7.13
N ASP A 436 -3.96 -9.17 8.35
CA ASP A 436 -4.37 -9.83 9.59
C ASP A 436 -5.89 -9.75 9.83
N SER A 437 -6.56 -8.70 9.33
CA SER A 437 -8.02 -8.58 9.39
C SER A 437 -8.78 -9.51 8.42
N ALA A 438 -8.10 -10.09 7.42
CA ALA A 438 -8.69 -10.90 6.37
C ALA A 438 -8.63 -12.42 6.64
N THR A 439 -9.43 -13.18 5.89
CA THR A 439 -9.33 -14.65 5.73
C THR A 439 -8.64 -15.00 4.39
N GLU A 440 -8.29 -16.27 4.16
CA GLU A 440 -7.83 -16.74 2.84
C GLU A 440 -8.82 -16.37 1.71
N SER A 441 -10.13 -16.44 2.00
CA SER A 441 -11.23 -16.18 1.07
C SER A 441 -11.64 -14.71 0.91
N THR A 442 -11.02 -13.77 1.63
CA THR A 442 -11.37 -12.34 1.58
C THR A 442 -10.17 -11.42 1.38
N LEU A 443 -8.97 -11.97 1.22
CA LEU A 443 -7.72 -11.20 1.15
C LEU A 443 -7.70 -10.23 -0.04
N GLY A 444 -8.23 -10.66 -1.20
CA GLY A 444 -8.37 -9.81 -2.39
C GLY A 444 -9.39 -8.70 -2.16
N SER A 445 -10.57 -9.03 -1.65
CA SER A 445 -11.66 -8.10 -1.35
C SER A 445 -11.24 -7.03 -0.34
N ILE A 446 -10.51 -7.42 0.72
CA ILE A 446 -10.06 -6.51 1.78
C ILE A 446 -8.86 -5.65 1.32
N ASN A 447 -7.91 -6.20 0.53
CA ASN A 447 -6.87 -5.39 -0.11
C ASN A 447 -7.44 -4.42 -1.17
N GLY A 448 -8.48 -4.82 -1.89
CA GLY A 448 -9.23 -4.00 -2.83
C GLY A 448 -9.97 -2.86 -2.13
N LEU A 449 -10.66 -3.16 -1.02
CA LEU A 449 -11.35 -2.16 -0.19
C LEU A 449 -10.36 -1.16 0.45
N ALA A 450 -9.20 -1.62 0.91
CA ALA A 450 -8.14 -0.76 1.43
C ALA A 450 -7.54 0.15 0.34
N GLN A 451 -7.38 -0.36 -0.89
CA GLN A 451 -6.91 0.44 -2.01
C GLN A 451 -8.00 1.42 -2.51
N MET A 452 -9.28 1.03 -2.53
CA MET A 452 -10.41 1.90 -2.85
C MET A 452 -10.42 3.14 -1.94
N VAL A 453 -10.38 2.93 -0.62
CA VAL A 453 -10.26 4.01 0.36
C VAL A 453 -9.01 4.85 0.08
N SER A 454 -7.85 4.22 -0.13
CA SER A 454 -6.62 4.96 -0.44
C SER A 454 -6.73 5.81 -1.71
N SER A 455 -7.46 5.39 -2.73
CA SER A 455 -7.53 6.09 -4.02
C SER A 455 -8.61 7.17 -4.07
N ILE A 456 -9.71 7.01 -3.32
CA ILE A 456 -10.63 8.12 -3.02
C ILE A 456 -9.87 9.27 -2.34
N LEU A 457 -9.11 8.98 -1.28
CA LEU A 457 -8.35 10.02 -0.57
C LEU A 457 -7.18 10.58 -1.41
N ARG A 458 -6.59 9.81 -2.33
CA ARG A 458 -5.60 10.32 -3.29
C ARG A 458 -6.21 11.26 -4.34
N ALA A 459 -7.46 11.06 -4.75
CA ALA A 459 -8.15 11.97 -5.66
C ALA A 459 -8.56 13.29 -4.98
N LEU A 460 -9.00 13.22 -3.72
CA LEU A 460 -9.49 14.40 -2.98
C LEU A 460 -8.38 15.27 -2.36
N ALA A 461 -7.31 14.65 -1.85
CA ALA A 461 -6.25 15.37 -1.14
C ALA A 461 -5.55 16.49 -1.95
N PRO A 462 -5.26 16.36 -3.25
CA PRO A 462 -4.68 17.44 -4.05
C PRO A 462 -5.56 18.68 -4.12
N ALA A 463 -6.86 18.51 -4.34
CA ALA A 463 -7.81 19.62 -4.39
C ALA A 463 -7.89 20.34 -3.04
N VAL A 464 -8.05 19.59 -1.94
CA VAL A 464 -8.15 20.16 -0.59
C VAL A 464 -6.84 20.85 -0.17
N SER A 465 -5.69 20.19 -0.34
CA SER A 465 -4.40 20.73 0.11
C SER A 465 -3.93 21.94 -0.70
N SER A 466 -4.08 21.93 -2.03
CA SER A 466 -3.78 23.10 -2.87
C SER A 466 -4.70 24.27 -2.58
N SER A 467 -6.01 24.05 -2.43
CA SER A 467 -6.94 25.14 -2.09
C SER A 467 -6.66 25.73 -0.71
N LEU A 468 -6.36 24.89 0.30
CA LEU A 468 -5.92 25.37 1.62
C LEU A 468 -4.59 26.14 1.54
N TYR A 469 -3.66 25.74 0.66
CA TYR A 469 -2.39 26.43 0.44
C TYR A 469 -2.60 27.83 -0.15
N SER A 470 -3.31 27.93 -1.28
CA SER A 470 -3.61 29.22 -1.92
C SER A 470 -4.36 30.17 -0.98
N VAL A 471 -5.45 29.71 -0.34
CA VAL A 471 -6.23 30.52 0.62
C VAL A 471 -5.37 30.93 1.82
N SER A 472 -4.45 30.07 2.27
CA SER A 472 -3.50 30.43 3.33
C SER A 472 -2.54 31.55 2.92
N LEU A 473 -2.06 31.56 1.67
CA LEU A 473 -1.17 32.60 1.15
C LEU A 473 -1.94 33.91 0.90
N GLU A 474 -3.02 33.85 0.11
CA GLU A 474 -3.86 35.00 -0.30
C GLU A 474 -4.37 35.79 0.91
N LYS A 475 -5.01 35.10 1.87
CA LYS A 475 -5.58 35.74 3.06
C LYS A 475 -4.59 35.88 4.21
N ARG A 476 -3.33 35.46 4.00
CA ARG A 476 -2.23 35.44 4.98
C ARG A 476 -2.60 34.81 6.34
N TYR A 477 -3.58 33.90 6.38
CA TYR A 477 -4.04 33.27 7.62
C TYR A 477 -2.90 32.50 8.33
N LEU A 478 -2.80 32.72 9.64
CA LEU A 478 -1.65 32.30 10.48
C LEU A 478 -0.29 32.67 9.83
N GLY A 479 -0.17 33.92 9.38
CA GLY A 479 1.04 34.44 8.72
C GLY A 479 1.39 33.75 7.41
N GLY A 480 0.42 33.10 6.74
CA GLY A 480 0.64 32.26 5.56
C GLY A 480 1.02 30.81 5.86
N THR A 481 0.57 30.25 6.98
CA THR A 481 0.91 28.86 7.40
C THR A 481 -0.30 27.98 7.77
N MET A 482 -1.53 28.51 7.69
CA MET A 482 -2.78 27.85 8.08
C MET A 482 -2.92 26.41 7.57
N VAL A 483 -2.56 26.17 6.30
CA VAL A 483 -2.61 24.85 5.65
C VAL A 483 -1.87 23.76 6.42
N TYR A 484 -0.70 24.06 6.99
CA TYR A 484 0.09 23.10 7.76
C TYR A 484 -0.59 22.79 9.10
N TRP A 485 -1.13 23.81 9.78
CA TRP A 485 -1.84 23.63 11.05
C TRP A 485 -3.13 22.82 10.91
N VAL A 486 -3.87 23.02 9.82
CA VAL A 486 -5.06 22.20 9.47
C VAL A 486 -4.65 20.75 9.23
N LEU A 487 -3.57 20.49 8.48
CA LEU A 487 -3.07 19.13 8.25
C LEU A 487 -2.46 18.50 9.52
N ILE A 488 -1.87 19.28 10.43
CA ILE A 488 -1.42 18.81 11.75
C ILE A 488 -2.62 18.40 12.60
N ALA A 489 -3.72 19.17 12.62
CA ALA A 489 -4.93 18.79 13.34
C ALA A 489 -5.55 17.47 12.81
N ILE A 490 -5.62 17.30 11.49
CA ILE A 490 -6.03 16.05 10.83
C ILE A 490 -5.07 14.89 11.16
N THR A 491 -3.77 15.17 11.26
CA THR A 491 -2.78 14.16 11.67
C THR A 491 -2.98 13.76 13.14
N ILE A 492 -3.28 14.69 14.04
CA ILE A 492 -3.55 14.42 15.46
C ILE A 492 -4.81 13.54 15.63
N SER A 493 -5.90 13.81 14.90
CA SER A 493 -7.08 12.94 14.93
C SER A 493 -6.80 11.55 14.31
N GLY A 494 -5.91 11.49 13.33
CA GLY A 494 -5.38 10.23 12.80
C GLY A 494 -4.58 9.43 13.84
N ILE A 495 -3.71 10.06 14.64
CA ILE A 495 -2.93 9.39 15.70
C ILE A 495 -3.87 8.77 16.76
N TRP A 496 -4.96 9.45 17.10
CA TRP A 496 -6.00 8.90 17.97
C TRP A 496 -6.73 7.70 17.33
N ALA A 497 -6.96 7.70 16.03
CA ALA A 497 -7.44 6.52 15.30
C ALA A 497 -6.39 5.39 15.25
N SER A 498 -5.09 5.72 15.22
CA SER A 498 -3.98 4.75 15.28
C SER A 498 -3.87 4.07 16.65
N ALA A 499 -4.19 4.79 17.73
CA ALA A 499 -4.21 4.22 19.08
C ALA A 499 -5.23 3.06 19.21
N LYS A 500 -6.26 3.02 18.36
CA LYS A 500 -7.28 1.95 18.33
C LYS A 500 -6.83 0.68 17.60
N LEU A 501 -5.68 0.67 16.92
CA LEU A 501 -5.12 -0.54 16.28
C LEU A 501 -4.84 -1.62 17.34
N PRO A 502 -5.10 -2.92 17.03
CA PRO A 502 -5.06 -3.99 18.01
C PRO A 502 -3.63 -4.23 18.53
N LYS A 503 -3.48 -4.46 19.85
CA LYS A 503 -2.18 -4.63 20.52
C LYS A 503 -1.50 -5.98 20.24
N LYS A 504 -2.28 -6.99 19.86
CA LYS A 504 -1.85 -8.30 19.34
C LYS A 504 -2.49 -8.48 17.97
N MET A 505 -1.89 -9.28 17.11
CA MET A 505 -2.48 -9.61 15.81
C MET A 505 -3.60 -10.65 16.04
N TYR A 506 -4.56 -10.75 15.13
CA TYR A 506 -5.62 -11.77 15.18
C TYR A 506 -5.11 -13.16 14.77
N ARG A 507 -3.98 -13.23 14.07
CA ARG A 507 -3.29 -14.46 13.63
C ARG A 507 -2.05 -14.84 14.47
N SER A 508 -1.84 -14.25 15.66
CA SER A 508 -0.63 -14.46 16.52
C SER A 508 -0.92 -15.10 17.86
#